data_AF-A0A7Y4TPI7-F1
#
_entry.id   AF-A0A7Y4TPI7-F1
#
_cell.length_a   1.000
_cell.length_b   1.000
_cell.length_c   1.000
_cell.angle_alpha   90.00
_cell.angle_beta   90.00
_cell.angle_gamma   90.00
#
_symmetry.space_group_name_H-M   'P 1'
#
loop_
_entity.id
_entity.type
_entity.pdbx_description
1 polymer ?
#
loop_
_entity_poly.entity_id
_entity_poly.type
_entity_poly.pdbx_seq_one_letter_code
_entity_poly.pdbx_strand_id
1 'polypeptide(L)'
;MRFRSTLPPLLAFVFIATAYLSASAQTPTPTPAVKEDDEVIKVNSRLIVVPVSVIDANGNPVEGLKAEDFRLREENRQQAIDSVGNADNVPLEIALLFDISATTSPMFKFQQETAAKFLQEVLKPSDRATIYTVGASPILVQAR
;
A
#
# COMPACT_ATOMS: atom_id res chain seq x y z
N MET A 1 55.03 54.00 -21.79
CA MET A 1 55.45 55.01 -22.78
C MET A 1 54.28 55.22 -23.72
N ARG A 2 53.54 56.33 -23.55
CA ARG A 2 52.33 56.68 -24.31
C ARG A 2 52.72 57.65 -25.42
N PHE A 3 52.37 57.36 -26.67
CA PHE A 3 52.49 58.32 -27.76
C PHE A 3 51.07 58.70 -28.23
N ARG A 4 50.72 59.96 -27.97
CA ARG A 4 49.56 60.64 -28.54
C ARG A 4 50.04 61.35 -29.80
N SER A 5 49.27 61.30 -30.88
CA SER A 5 49.38 62.25 -32.00
C SER A 5 47.99 62.68 -32.46
N THR A 6 47.91 63.97 -32.78
CA THR A 6 46.71 64.81 -32.94
C THR A 6 46.67 65.46 -34.34
N LEU A 7 45.47 65.88 -34.77
CA LEU A 7 45.09 66.92 -35.79
C LEU A 7 44.82 66.46 -37.26
N PRO A 8 44.04 67.21 -38.10
CA PRO A 8 42.59 67.52 -38.03
C PRO A 8 41.93 67.48 -39.47
N PRO A 9 40.91 68.30 -39.87
CA PRO A 9 39.56 67.83 -40.22
C PRO A 9 39.14 68.10 -41.69
N LEU A 10 37.83 67.97 -41.97
CA LEU A 10 36.99 68.66 -42.97
C LEU A 10 36.45 67.82 -44.16
N LEU A 11 35.16 68.04 -44.42
CA LEU A 11 34.28 67.60 -45.52
C LEU A 11 33.62 66.21 -45.46
N ALA A 12 32.38 66.18 -44.96
CA ALA A 12 31.24 65.68 -45.74
C ALA A 12 29.93 66.22 -45.15
N PHE A 13 29.38 67.23 -45.84
CA PHE A 13 28.06 67.77 -45.64
C PHE A 13 27.02 66.76 -46.19
N VAL A 14 25.87 66.66 -45.52
CA VAL A 14 24.59 66.11 -46.03
C VAL A 14 24.52 64.60 -46.26
N PHE A 15 23.95 63.86 -45.30
CA PHE A 15 23.05 62.75 -45.63
C PHE A 15 21.93 62.64 -44.58
N ILE A 16 20.81 63.27 -44.94
CA ILE A 16 19.44 62.76 -44.80
C ILE A 16 18.93 62.44 -43.38
N ALA A 17 18.12 63.37 -42.89
CA ALA A 17 17.13 63.23 -41.84
C ALA A 17 15.95 62.30 -42.25
N THR A 18 16.15 60.98 -42.34
CA THR A 18 15.04 60.01 -42.53
C THR A 18 15.28 58.71 -41.77
N ALA A 19 15.22 58.72 -40.44
CA ALA A 19 15.18 57.47 -39.67
C ALA A 19 14.36 57.56 -38.37
N TYR A 20 13.48 58.56 -38.23
CA TYR A 20 12.61 58.70 -37.06
C TYR A 20 11.14 58.47 -37.43
N LEU A 21 10.79 57.34 -38.07
CA LEU A 21 9.37 56.99 -38.25
C LEU A 21 9.16 55.47 -38.40
N SER A 22 9.70 54.67 -37.50
CA SER A 22 9.37 53.23 -37.40
C SER A 22 9.63 52.72 -35.98
N ALA A 23 8.95 53.28 -34.99
CA ALA A 23 9.05 52.82 -33.61
C ALA A 23 7.69 52.79 -32.89
N SER A 24 6.63 52.44 -33.61
CA SER A 24 5.33 52.15 -32.97
C SER A 24 4.63 51.01 -33.69
N ALA A 25 4.61 49.85 -33.03
CA ALA A 25 3.62 48.76 -33.12
C ALA A 25 4.27 47.37 -32.92
N GLN A 26 4.76 47.10 -31.70
CA GLN A 26 4.78 45.72 -31.19
C GLN A 26 4.13 45.74 -29.82
N THR A 27 2.80 45.59 -29.81
CA THR A 27 2.07 45.24 -28.60
C THR A 27 2.48 43.81 -28.24
N PRO A 28 3.02 43.53 -27.04
CA PRO A 28 3.38 42.17 -26.68
C PRO A 28 2.12 41.29 -26.72
N THR A 29 2.19 40.21 -27.50
CA THR A 29 1.14 39.18 -27.51
C THR A 29 1.06 38.60 -26.09
N PRO A 30 -0.12 38.56 -25.46
CA PRO A 30 -0.25 37.95 -24.14
C PRO A 30 0.15 36.48 -24.23
N THR A 31 1.12 36.09 -23.40
CA THR A 31 1.50 34.69 -23.20
C THR A 31 0.24 33.90 -22.84
N PRO A 32 -0.07 32.80 -23.55
CA PRO A 32 -1.20 31.94 -23.18
C PRO A 32 -1.04 31.50 -21.73
N ALA A 33 -2.06 31.73 -20.91
CA ALA A 33 -2.09 31.17 -19.56
C ALA A 33 -2.04 29.65 -19.68
N VAL A 34 -0.99 29.04 -19.13
CA VAL A 34 -0.92 27.59 -18.97
C VAL A 34 -2.08 27.22 -18.04
N LYS A 35 -3.12 26.60 -18.59
CA LYS A 35 -4.08 25.88 -17.75
C LYS A 35 -3.31 24.74 -17.12
N GLU A 36 -3.08 24.81 -15.82
CA GLU A 36 -2.76 23.64 -15.03
C GLU A 36 -3.99 22.74 -15.13
N ASP A 37 -3.98 21.80 -16.09
CA ASP A 37 -4.89 20.67 -16.04
C ASP A 37 -4.51 19.91 -14.78
N ASP A 38 -5.38 19.96 -13.76
CA ASP A 38 -5.33 19.13 -12.56
C ASP A 38 -5.59 17.66 -12.94
N GLU A 39 -4.68 17.09 -13.74
CA GLU A 39 -4.76 15.71 -14.18
C GLU A 39 -4.40 14.80 -12.99
N VAL A 40 -5.43 14.31 -12.30
CA VAL A 40 -5.28 13.40 -11.17
C VAL A 40 -4.76 12.06 -11.66
N ILE A 41 -3.46 11.82 -11.48
CA ILE A 41 -2.84 10.51 -11.72
C ILE A 41 -3.37 9.52 -10.68
N LYS A 42 -4.19 8.56 -11.13
CA LYS A 42 -4.66 7.44 -10.30
C LYS A 42 -3.73 6.24 -10.47
N VAL A 43 -3.08 5.84 -9.39
CA VAL A 43 -2.27 4.61 -9.33
C VAL A 43 -3.06 3.53 -8.61
N ASN A 44 -3.25 2.37 -9.25
CA ASN A 44 -3.84 1.18 -8.63
C ASN A 44 -2.72 0.21 -8.27
N SER A 45 -2.59 -0.17 -7.00
CA SER A 45 -1.69 -1.24 -6.54
C SER A 45 -2.50 -2.44 -6.05
N ARG A 46 -1.93 -3.64 -6.22
CA ARG A 46 -2.47 -4.87 -5.62
C ARG A 46 -1.60 -5.25 -4.45
N LEU A 47 -2.08 -5.02 -3.24
CA LEU A 47 -1.42 -5.46 -2.03
C LEU A 47 -1.68 -6.96 -1.81
N ILE A 48 -0.67 -7.67 -1.32
CA ILE A 48 -0.75 -9.10 -0.98
C ILE A 48 -0.33 -9.25 0.48
N VAL A 49 -1.12 -9.99 1.25
CA VAL A 49 -0.80 -10.31 2.65
C VAL A 49 0.12 -11.52 2.68
N VAL A 50 1.28 -11.37 3.31
CA VAL A 50 2.25 -12.45 3.52
C VAL A 50 2.29 -12.80 5.01
N PRO A 51 1.76 -13.96 5.42
CA PRO A 51 1.82 -14.37 6.82
C PRO A 51 3.24 -14.77 7.20
N VAL A 52 3.72 -14.25 8.34
CA VAL A 52 5.05 -14.56 8.90
C VAL A 52 4.94 -14.83 10.40
N SER A 53 5.79 -15.70 10.92
CA SER A 53 5.93 -15.97 12.36
C SER A 53 7.41 -15.88 12.72
N VAL A 54 7.72 -15.15 13.79
CA VAL A 54 9.08 -14.97 14.30
C VAL A 54 9.09 -15.45 15.74
N ILE A 55 9.95 -16.42 16.03
CA ILE A 55 10.09 -17.04 17.35
C ILE A 55 11.53 -16.91 17.84
N ASP A 56 11.70 -16.76 19.15
CA ASP A 56 13.00 -16.77 19.81
C ASP A 56 13.56 -18.21 19.92
N ALA A 57 14.77 -18.34 20.46
CA ALA A 57 15.42 -19.64 20.65
C ALA A 57 14.69 -20.56 21.65
N ASN A 58 13.82 -20.01 22.49
CA ASN A 58 13.03 -20.73 23.47
C ASN A 58 11.63 -21.12 22.93
N GLY A 59 11.28 -20.68 21.72
CA GLY A 59 9.98 -20.93 21.09
C GLY A 59 8.92 -19.87 21.39
N ASN A 60 9.27 -18.75 22.04
CA ASN A 60 8.32 -17.68 22.31
C ASN A 60 8.17 -16.76 21.08
N PRO A 61 6.96 -16.26 20.79
CA PRO A 61 6.77 -15.22 19.77
C PRO A 61 7.60 -13.98 20.07
N VAL A 62 8.25 -13.43 19.04
CA VAL A 62 8.93 -12.12 19.14
C VAL A 62 7.91 -11.02 18.88
N GLU A 63 7.64 -10.21 19.90
CA GLU A 63 6.67 -9.12 19.85
C GLU A 63 7.29 -7.79 19.40
N GLY A 64 6.43 -6.87 18.94
CA GLY A 64 6.83 -5.47 18.69
C GLY A 64 7.66 -5.23 17.42
N LEU A 65 7.75 -6.21 16.52
CA LEU A 65 8.45 -6.09 15.24
C LEU A 65 7.78 -5.04 14.34
N LYS A 66 8.63 -4.25 13.66
CA LYS A 66 8.23 -3.18 12.75
C LYS A 66 8.63 -3.54 11.32
N ALA A 67 8.08 -2.82 10.33
CA ALA A 67 8.42 -3.02 8.91
C ALA A 67 9.93 -2.96 8.61
N GLU A 68 10.67 -2.13 9.34
CA GLU A 68 12.12 -2.00 9.24
C GLU A 68 12.91 -3.26 9.66
N ASP A 69 12.31 -4.14 10.45
CA ASP A 69 12.91 -5.41 10.88
C ASP A 69 12.82 -6.52 9.81
N PHE A 70 12.08 -6.27 8.72
CA PHE A 70 11.85 -7.25 7.66
C PHE A 70 12.50 -6.83 6.33
N ARG A 71 12.92 -7.83 5.56
CA ARG A 71 13.32 -7.67 4.16
C ARG A 71 12.56 -8.67 3.31
N LEU A 72 11.63 -8.18 2.50
CA LEU A 72 10.89 -9.02 1.55
C LEU A 72 11.65 -9.06 0.21
N ARG A 73 11.87 -10.28 -0.29
CA ARG A 73 12.45 -10.50 -1.62
C ARG A 73 11.61 -11.49 -2.39
N GLU A 74 11.39 -11.19 -3.67
CA GLU A 74 10.74 -12.09 -4.64
C GLU A 74 11.67 -12.20 -5.85
N GLU A 75 12.05 -13.42 -6.23
CA GLU A 75 12.98 -13.67 -7.35
C GLU A 75 14.27 -12.85 -7.26
N ASN A 76 14.86 -12.75 -6.06
CA ASN A 76 16.05 -11.93 -5.78
C ASN A 76 15.87 -10.41 -5.98
N ARG A 77 14.64 -9.91 -6.15
CA ARG A 77 14.34 -8.47 -6.14
C ARG A 77 13.72 -8.07 -4.81
N GLN A 78 14.18 -6.96 -4.24
CA GLN A 78 13.61 -6.42 -3.00
C GLN A 78 12.23 -5.84 -3.28
N GLN A 79 11.26 -6.18 -2.43
CA GLN A 79 9.89 -5.69 -2.50
C GLN A 79 9.65 -4.63 -1.43
N ALA A 80 8.80 -3.65 -1.76
CA ALA A 80 8.35 -2.66 -0.80
C ALA A 80 7.34 -3.30 0.17
N ILE A 81 7.54 -3.08 1.47
CA ILE A 81 6.58 -3.46 2.50
C ILE A 81 5.75 -2.21 2.80
N ASP A 82 4.48 -2.23 2.45
CA ASP A 82 3.55 -1.13 2.69
C ASP A 82 3.21 -0.99 4.17
N SER A 83 2.87 -2.11 4.81
CA SER A 83 2.59 -2.19 6.23
C SER A 83 2.90 -3.58 6.78
N VAL A 84 3.15 -3.64 8.09
CA VAL A 84 3.21 -4.89 8.84
C VAL A 84 2.00 -4.91 9.77
N GLY A 85 1.17 -5.94 9.64
CA GLY A 85 0.01 -6.13 10.50
C GLY A 85 0.44 -6.64 11.87
N ASN A 86 -0.25 -6.20 12.92
CA ASN A 86 -0.20 -6.91 14.19
C ASN A 86 -1.00 -8.21 14.05
N ALA A 87 -0.40 -9.34 14.39
CA ALA A 87 -1.07 -10.64 14.44
C ALA A 87 -2.36 -10.59 15.27
N ASP A 88 -2.41 -9.77 16.32
CA ASP A 88 -3.60 -9.58 17.16
C ASP A 88 -4.81 -9.01 16.40
N ASN A 89 -4.57 -8.31 15.29
CA ASN A 89 -5.61 -7.64 14.50
C ASN A 89 -6.09 -8.48 13.31
N VAL A 90 -5.46 -9.64 13.06
CA VAL A 90 -5.90 -10.58 12.03
C VAL A 90 -6.98 -11.47 12.63
N PRO A 91 -8.20 -11.49 12.07
CA PRO A 91 -9.25 -12.39 12.54
C PRO A 91 -8.82 -13.85 12.44
N LEU A 92 -9.02 -14.60 13.51
CA LEU A 92 -8.78 -16.04 13.52
C LEU A 92 -9.97 -16.77 12.85
N GLU A 93 -9.67 -17.71 11.95
CA GLU A 93 -10.66 -18.60 11.34
C GLU A 93 -10.38 -20.05 11.74
N ILE A 94 -11.23 -20.64 12.60
CA ILE A 94 -11.07 -22.00 13.10
C ILE A 94 -12.08 -22.93 12.41
N ALA A 95 -11.61 -24.05 11.84
CA ALA A 95 -12.47 -25.15 11.41
C ALA A 95 -12.34 -26.33 12.38
N LEU A 96 -13.44 -26.71 13.03
CA LEU A 96 -13.52 -27.88 13.90
C LEU A 96 -14.24 -29.01 13.19
N LEU A 97 -13.65 -30.21 13.21
CA LEU A 97 -14.23 -31.42 12.62
C LEU A 97 -14.55 -32.43 13.74
N PHE A 98 -15.83 -32.80 13.87
CA PHE A 98 -16.31 -33.79 14.84
C PHE A 98 -16.68 -35.09 14.14
N ASP A 99 -16.04 -36.19 14.51
CA ASP A 99 -16.50 -37.52 14.13
C ASP A 99 -17.62 -37.98 15.08
N ILE A 100 -18.82 -38.14 14.52
CA ILE A 100 -20.03 -38.58 15.21
C ILE A 100 -20.50 -39.96 14.72
N SER A 101 -19.65 -40.70 14.00
CA SER A 101 -20.03 -41.94 13.32
C SER A 101 -20.51 -43.07 14.24
N ALA A 102 -20.11 -43.07 15.52
CA ALA A 102 -20.43 -44.12 16.49
C ALA A 102 -21.07 -43.60 17.80
N THR A 103 -21.43 -42.32 17.88
CA THR A 103 -21.62 -41.64 19.17
C THR A 103 -23.01 -41.83 19.80
N THR A 104 -23.15 -42.90 20.58
CA THR A 104 -24.00 -42.94 21.80
C THR A 104 -23.17 -42.80 23.09
N SER A 105 -21.86 -42.56 22.96
CA SER A 105 -20.90 -42.54 24.07
C SER A 105 -21.04 -41.29 24.97
N PRO A 106 -20.96 -41.44 26.31
CA PRO A 106 -20.86 -40.32 27.25
C PRO A 106 -19.74 -39.32 26.94
N MET A 107 -18.69 -39.75 26.24
CA MET A 107 -17.54 -38.91 25.90
C MET A 107 -17.86 -37.82 24.87
N PHE A 108 -18.94 -38.00 24.09
CA PHE A 108 -19.35 -37.02 23.10
C PHE A 108 -19.83 -35.70 23.73
N LYS A 109 -20.55 -35.77 24.85
CA LYS A 109 -20.96 -34.58 25.60
C LYS A 109 -19.74 -33.84 26.14
N PHE A 110 -18.78 -34.57 26.68
CA PHE A 110 -17.51 -34.00 27.16
C PHE A 110 -16.72 -33.31 26.04
N GLN A 111 -16.65 -33.91 24.85
CA GLN A 111 -16.02 -33.30 23.68
C GLN A 111 -16.70 -32.00 23.26
N GLN A 112 -18.04 -31.98 23.22
CA GLN A 112 -18.80 -30.76 22.91
C GLN A 112 -18.56 -29.66 23.94
N GLU A 113 -18.63 -29.98 25.23
CA GLU A 113 -18.40 -29.02 26.32
C GLU A 113 -16.98 -28.45 26.28
N THR A 114 -15.98 -29.31 26.02
CA THR A 114 -14.58 -28.89 25.90
C THR A 114 -14.38 -27.99 24.70
N ALA A 115 -14.97 -28.33 23.54
CA ALA A 115 -14.87 -27.50 22.34
C ALA A 115 -15.59 -26.16 22.50
N ALA A 116 -16.77 -26.14 23.15
CA ALA A 116 -17.48 -24.92 23.45
C ALA A 116 -16.64 -24.01 24.35
N LYS A 117 -16.03 -24.57 25.40
CA LYS A 117 -15.14 -23.83 26.30
C LYS A 117 -13.90 -23.30 25.56
N PHE A 118 -13.26 -24.13 24.74
CA PHE A 118 -12.12 -23.72 23.92
C PHE A 118 -12.46 -22.53 23.01
N LEU A 119 -13.59 -22.59 22.29
CA LEU A 119 -14.01 -21.50 21.42
C LEU A 119 -14.33 -20.22 22.22
N GLN A 120 -14.89 -20.33 23.42
CA GLN A 120 -15.16 -19.18 24.29
C GLN A 120 -13.87 -18.51 24.81
N GLU A 121 -12.82 -19.30 25.07
CA GLU A 121 -11.55 -18.79 25.58
C GLU A 121 -10.65 -18.22 24.48
N VAL A 122 -10.75 -18.74 23.25
CA VAL A 122 -9.82 -18.41 22.15
C VAL A 122 -10.38 -17.36 21.20
N LEU A 123 -11.69 -17.35 20.92
CA LEU A 123 -12.26 -16.45 19.91
C LEU A 123 -12.44 -15.02 20.45
N LYS A 124 -11.95 -14.05 19.68
CA LYS A 124 -12.31 -12.63 19.81
C LYS A 124 -13.58 -12.32 19.01
N PRO A 125 -14.25 -11.17 19.23
CA PRO A 125 -15.44 -10.79 18.47
C PRO A 125 -15.28 -10.73 16.95
N SER A 126 -14.06 -10.49 16.45
CA SER A 126 -13.74 -10.46 15.02
C SER A 126 -13.59 -11.86 14.40
N ASP A 127 -13.39 -12.88 15.23
CA ASP A 127 -12.98 -14.21 14.81
C ASP A 127 -14.19 -15.05 14.38
N ARG A 128 -13.92 -16.11 13.62
CA ARG A 128 -14.96 -17.00 13.09
C ARG A 128 -14.60 -18.45 13.37
N ALA A 129 -15.61 -19.24 13.69
CA ALA A 129 -15.49 -20.68 13.77
C ALA A 129 -16.51 -21.37 12.87
N THR A 130 -16.07 -22.42 12.20
CA THR A 130 -16.92 -23.31 11.42
C THR A 130 -16.85 -24.70 12.04
N ILE A 131 -18.01 -25.33 12.23
CA ILE A 131 -18.12 -26.68 12.79
C ILE A 131 -18.59 -27.61 11.68
N TYR A 132 -17.82 -28.67 11.44
CA TYR A 132 -18.16 -29.77 10.57
C TYR A 132 -18.39 -31.02 11.41
N THR A 133 -19.37 -31.82 11.02
CA THR A 133 -19.57 -33.17 11.57
C THR A 133 -19.44 -34.19 10.47
N VAL A 134 -18.84 -35.34 10.80
CA VAL A 134 -18.73 -36.49 9.90
C VAL A 134 -19.36 -37.68 10.61
N GLY A 135 -20.30 -38.35 9.95
CA GLY A 135 -21.01 -39.49 10.50
C GLY A 135 -21.16 -40.61 9.48
N ALA A 136 -21.44 -41.82 9.97
CA ALA A 136 -21.63 -43.00 9.12
C ALA A 136 -22.99 -43.00 8.40
N SER A 137 -23.99 -42.30 8.95
CA SER A 137 -25.34 -42.21 8.41
C SER A 137 -25.79 -40.75 8.37
N PRO A 138 -26.60 -40.35 7.37
CA PRO A 138 -27.18 -39.01 7.34
C PRO A 138 -28.15 -38.83 8.50
N ILE A 139 -28.03 -37.70 9.21
CA ILE A 139 -28.94 -37.31 10.28
C ILE A 139 -29.61 -36.01 9.85
N LEU A 140 -30.94 -35.96 9.90
CA LEU A 140 -31.67 -34.73 9.65
C LEU A 140 -31.53 -33.81 10.87
N VAL A 141 -30.75 -32.74 10.74
CA VAL A 141 -30.52 -31.77 11.82
C VAL A 141 -31.61 -30.70 11.84
N GLN A 142 -32.14 -30.32 10.67
CA GLN A 142 -33.22 -29.35 10.56
C GLN A 142 -34.01 -29.58 9.27
N ALA A 143 -35.34 -29.73 9.39
CA ALA A 143 -36.24 -29.73 8.25
C ALA A 143 -36.53 -28.29 7.80
N ARG A 144 -36.69 -28.09 6.49
CA ARG A 144 -37.03 -26.81 5.88
C ARG A 144 -38.51 -26.47 6.06
#